data_AF-A0AAU9J5G1-F1
#
_entry.id   AF-A0AAU9J5G1-F1
#
_cell.length_a   1.000
_cell.length_b   1.000
_cell.length_c   1.000
_cell.angle_alpha   90.00
_cell.angle_beta   90.00
_cell.angle_gamma   90.00
#
_symmetry.space_group_name_H-M   'P 1'
#
loop_
_entity.id
_entity.type
_entity.pdbx_description
1 polymer ?
#
loop_
_entity_poly.entity_id
_entity_poly.type
_entity_poly.pdbx_seq_one_letter_code
_entity_poly.pdbx_strand_id
1 'polypeptide(L)'
;MFDPSPHIEKFNFYDEVGIFIKHGDNLINMISQNKTYSNVEAKFFALNSFGYTFEFTQNAMQTLVDCEVSRAEEIGKHITSWIFAGLSILIIFMGILIGYVIYMNRNFDKFWNFIIKTSQSSYLDRRTTCIERLSRVHGIDYKQDSSIEYYRNKKFTRKVRSRIYVRYFWRLLIFLLVASSYYIILNFYLYDLCENSLVHRPKLLLSLISKRALLSRMSVFARDIPSKSSLRWMPMSYGLADSKLEFLSSNEGFKFANSEIRNKNFLKLLTSGMKRNIFEARHTNDYYLQQGTYAASNIMYIDAKFISTSTAGTSSVTQFAYYIGNETALQNVMGIDYDIIDHDSKNVIQRELNLIIYVTIIFSSALLMLFLFFYLPFIQNEKCQLKKLKALITIVPSGRTDSKSEKMI
;
A
#
# COMPACT_ATOMS: atom_id res chain seq x y z
N MET A 1 8.36 -60.22 0.28
CA MET A 1 7.32 -60.24 1.33
C MET A 1 7.03 -58.78 1.65
N PHE A 2 5.90 -58.25 1.17
CA PHE A 2 5.54 -56.85 1.36
C PHE A 2 5.11 -56.65 2.81
N ASP A 3 5.88 -55.87 3.56
CA ASP A 3 5.55 -55.44 4.92
C ASP A 3 4.43 -54.39 4.82
N PRO A 4 3.21 -54.63 5.36
CA PRO A 4 2.10 -53.70 5.29
C PRO A 4 2.31 -52.59 6.33
N SER A 5 3.30 -51.72 6.08
CA SER A 5 3.46 -50.50 6.86
C SER A 5 2.33 -49.53 6.48
N PRO A 6 1.63 -48.90 7.44
CA PRO A 6 0.53 -47.99 7.12
C PRO A 6 1.06 -46.81 6.30
N HIS A 7 0.49 -46.57 5.13
CA HIS A 7 0.78 -45.42 4.29
C HIS A 7 -0.48 -44.58 4.12
N ILE A 8 -0.31 -43.27 4.08
CA ILE A 8 -1.43 -42.35 3.87
C ILE A 8 -1.65 -42.23 2.36
N GLU A 9 -2.53 -43.07 1.82
CA GLU A 9 -2.98 -42.96 0.43
C GLU A 9 -3.99 -41.80 0.32
N LYS A 10 -3.47 -40.58 0.20
CA LYS A 10 -4.22 -39.32 -0.07
C LYS A 10 -5.49 -39.16 0.76
N PHE A 11 -5.35 -38.64 1.97
CA PHE A 11 -6.49 -38.16 2.74
C PHE A 11 -6.54 -36.63 2.76
N ASN A 12 -7.66 -36.06 3.20
CA ASN A 12 -7.72 -34.64 3.54
C ASN A 12 -6.62 -34.33 4.58
N PHE A 13 -5.94 -33.19 4.49
CA PHE A 13 -4.84 -32.80 5.39
C PHE A 13 -5.19 -32.98 6.88
N TYR A 14 -6.47 -32.76 7.23
CA TYR A 14 -6.99 -33.00 8.58
C TYR A 14 -6.85 -34.45 9.06
N ASP A 15 -7.19 -35.41 8.20
CA ASP A 15 -7.09 -36.83 8.50
C ASP A 15 -5.62 -37.27 8.53
N GLU A 16 -4.78 -36.70 7.65
CA GLU A 16 -3.33 -36.95 7.67
C GLU A 16 -2.71 -36.51 8.99
N VAL A 17 -3.04 -35.30 9.46
CA VAL A 17 -2.61 -34.77 10.76
C VAL A 17 -3.13 -35.66 11.90
N GLY A 18 -4.38 -36.11 11.85
CA GLY A 18 -4.95 -37.03 12.85
C GLY A 18 -4.20 -38.37 12.92
N ILE A 19 -3.81 -38.94 11.77
CA ILE A 19 -3.01 -40.16 11.70
C ILE A 19 -1.59 -39.90 12.24
N PHE A 20 -0.97 -38.76 11.90
CA PHE A 20 0.33 -38.35 12.42
C PHE A 20 0.34 -38.23 13.94
N ILE A 21 -0.68 -37.59 14.53
CA ILE A 21 -0.84 -37.45 15.98
C ILE A 21 -0.99 -38.83 16.62
N LYS A 22 -1.86 -39.69 16.08
CA LYS A 22 -2.08 -41.04 16.60
C LYS A 22 -0.81 -41.91 16.59
N HIS A 23 -0.03 -41.85 15.51
CA HIS A 23 1.26 -42.55 15.45
C HIS A 23 2.32 -41.91 16.35
N GLY A 24 2.27 -40.59 16.56
CA GLY A 24 3.14 -39.86 17.48
C GLY A 24 2.89 -40.22 18.94
N ASP A 25 1.63 -40.25 19.36
CA ASP A 25 1.22 -40.66 20.70
C ASP A 25 1.61 -42.11 20.97
N ASN A 26 1.44 -43.00 19.99
CA ASN A 26 1.90 -44.38 20.09
C ASN A 26 3.42 -44.50 20.26
N LEU A 27 4.20 -43.70 19.51
CA LEU A 27 5.65 -43.66 19.63
C LEU A 27 6.07 -43.17 21.04
N ILE A 28 5.47 -42.09 21.53
CA ILE A 28 5.73 -41.53 22.87
C ILE A 28 5.38 -42.56 23.95
N ASN A 29 4.27 -43.27 23.79
CA ASN A 29 3.85 -44.34 24.69
C ASN A 29 4.80 -45.56 24.65
N MET A 30 5.39 -45.90 23.50
CA MET A 30 6.40 -46.95 23.40
C MET A 30 7.74 -46.55 24.05
N ILE A 31 8.16 -45.30 23.84
CA ILE A 31 9.38 -44.72 24.43
C ILE A 31 9.24 -44.65 25.97
N SER A 32 8.11 -44.18 26.49
CA SER A 32 7.86 -44.11 27.93
C SER A 32 7.75 -45.48 28.59
N GLN A 33 7.35 -46.51 27.84
CA GLN A 33 7.34 -47.90 28.31
C GLN A 33 8.69 -48.62 28.13
N ASN A 34 9.73 -47.91 27.67
CA ASN A 34 11.08 -48.43 27.40
C ASN A 34 11.06 -49.68 26.49
N LYS A 35 10.07 -49.77 25.61
CA LYS A 35 9.96 -50.84 24.60
C LYS A 35 10.84 -50.45 23.42
N THR A 36 11.58 -51.42 22.87
CA THR A 36 12.32 -51.24 21.61
C THR A 36 11.33 -50.79 20.53
N TYR A 37 11.53 -49.57 20.05
CA TYR A 37 10.76 -48.95 18.97
C TYR A 37 10.77 -49.88 17.77
N SER A 38 9.58 -50.24 17.28
CA SER A 38 9.47 -51.04 16.08
C SER A 38 9.93 -50.20 14.88
N ASN A 39 10.65 -50.82 13.95
CA ASN A 39 11.07 -50.18 12.69
C ASN A 39 9.87 -49.61 11.91
N VAL A 40 8.63 -50.03 12.20
CA VAL A 40 7.42 -49.63 11.48
C VAL A 40 7.03 -48.18 11.78
N GLU A 41 7.08 -47.72 13.03
CA GLU A 41 6.71 -46.35 13.40
C GLU A 41 7.76 -45.35 12.90
N ALA A 42 9.04 -45.68 13.02
CA ALA A 42 10.11 -44.85 12.46
C ALA A 42 10.03 -44.79 10.92
N LYS A 43 9.69 -45.90 10.25
CA LYS A 43 9.41 -45.93 8.81
C LYS A 43 8.18 -45.11 8.46
N PHE A 44 7.11 -45.17 9.26
CA PHE A 44 5.89 -44.38 9.04
C PHE A 44 6.19 -42.87 9.02
N PHE A 45 6.93 -42.38 10.01
CA PHE A 45 7.34 -40.97 10.06
C PHE A 45 8.27 -40.62 8.90
N ALA A 46 9.28 -41.44 8.61
CA ALA A 46 10.18 -41.15 7.50
C ALA A 46 9.46 -41.15 6.13
N LEU A 47 8.52 -42.07 5.90
CA LEU A 47 7.75 -42.21 4.65
C LEU A 47 6.81 -41.02 4.44
N ASN A 48 6.03 -40.69 5.48
CA ASN A 48 4.99 -39.66 5.38
C ASN A 48 5.53 -38.26 5.68
N SER A 49 6.71 -38.08 6.29
CA SER A 49 7.27 -36.73 6.49
C SER A 49 8.12 -36.25 5.31
N PHE A 50 8.69 -37.15 4.51
CA PHE A 50 9.62 -36.80 3.43
C PHE A 50 9.24 -37.30 2.03
N GLY A 51 8.17 -38.11 1.91
CA GLY A 51 7.59 -38.59 0.65
C GLY A 51 6.45 -37.71 0.13
N TYR A 52 5.37 -38.31 -0.37
CA TYR A 52 4.27 -37.59 -1.02
C TYR A 52 3.63 -36.47 -0.18
N THR A 53 3.47 -36.67 1.13
CA THR A 53 2.89 -35.65 2.01
C THR A 53 3.78 -34.42 2.13
N PHE A 54 5.11 -34.55 1.97
CA PHE A 54 6.01 -33.39 1.90
C PHE A 54 5.71 -32.53 0.68
N GLU A 55 5.64 -33.16 -0.50
CA GLU A 55 5.31 -32.46 -1.75
C GLU A 55 3.90 -31.88 -1.73
N PHE A 56 2.94 -32.63 -1.17
CA PHE A 56 1.57 -32.16 -0.99
C PHE A 56 1.51 -30.95 -0.06
N THR A 57 2.21 -31.00 1.08
CA THR A 57 2.30 -29.88 2.03
C THR A 57 2.98 -28.68 1.40
N GLN A 58 4.05 -28.87 0.64
CA GLN A 58 4.74 -27.80 -0.07
C GLN A 58 3.85 -27.14 -1.13
N ASN A 59 3.10 -27.94 -1.90
CA ASN A 59 2.13 -27.45 -2.89
C ASN A 59 0.96 -26.71 -2.21
N ALA A 60 0.46 -27.22 -1.08
CA ALA A 60 -0.57 -26.56 -0.30
C ALA A 60 -0.08 -25.23 0.28
N MET A 61 1.14 -25.17 0.79
CA MET A 61 1.78 -23.93 1.26
C MET A 61 1.97 -22.93 0.13
N GLN A 62 2.40 -23.37 -1.05
CA GLN A 62 2.53 -22.50 -2.22
C GLN A 62 1.15 -21.94 -2.64
N THR A 63 0.13 -22.79 -2.70
CA THR A 63 -1.25 -22.38 -3.02
C THR A 63 -1.78 -21.36 -2.01
N LEU A 64 -1.48 -21.53 -0.72
CA LEU A 64 -1.83 -20.58 0.33
C LEU A 64 -1.13 -19.23 0.13
N VAL A 65 0.16 -19.24 -0.22
CA VAL A 65 0.89 -18.01 -0.54
C VAL A 65 0.31 -17.33 -1.77
N ASP A 66 0.00 -18.07 -2.83
CA ASP A 66 -0.59 -17.52 -4.04
C ASP A 66 -1.96 -16.90 -3.75
N CYS A 67 -2.75 -17.50 -2.85
CA CYS A 67 -4.01 -16.95 -2.38
C CYS A 67 -3.82 -15.64 -1.59
N GLU A 68 -2.87 -15.59 -0.65
CA GLU A 68 -2.57 -14.36 0.11
C GLU A 68 -2.02 -13.24 -0.78
N VAL A 69 -1.17 -13.58 -1.76
CA VAL A 69 -0.66 -12.64 -2.76
C VAL A 69 -1.80 -12.11 -3.62
N SER A 70 -2.66 -12.99 -4.14
CA SER A 70 -3.81 -12.60 -4.94
C SER A 70 -4.76 -11.70 -4.17
N ARG A 71 -5.00 -12.00 -2.89
CA ARG A 71 -5.79 -11.15 -1.98
C ARG A 71 -5.15 -9.77 -1.79
N ALA A 72 -3.83 -9.70 -1.61
CA ALA A 72 -3.13 -8.43 -1.48
C ALA A 72 -3.23 -7.58 -2.77
N GLU A 73 -3.06 -8.20 -3.94
CA GLU A 73 -3.21 -7.55 -5.24
C GLU A 73 -4.66 -7.08 -5.49
N GLU A 74 -5.66 -7.85 -5.07
CA GLU A 74 -7.07 -7.46 -5.18
C GLU A 74 -7.38 -6.24 -4.30
N ILE A 75 -6.86 -6.21 -3.07
CA ILE A 75 -6.94 -5.04 -2.19
C ILE A 75 -6.30 -3.82 -2.88
N GLY A 76 -5.12 -3.98 -3.48
CA GLY A 76 -4.43 -2.92 -4.25
C GLY A 76 -5.28 -2.36 -5.40
N LYS A 77 -5.91 -3.24 -6.20
CA LYS A 77 -6.83 -2.85 -7.28
C LYS A 77 -8.05 -2.10 -6.76
N HIS A 78 -8.65 -2.55 -5.66
CA HIS A 78 -9.78 -1.85 -5.05
C HIS A 78 -9.37 -0.46 -4.58
N ILE A 79 -8.28 -0.33 -3.83
CA ILE A 79 -7.77 0.95 -3.33
C ILE A 79 -7.52 1.92 -4.48
N THR A 80 -6.84 1.46 -5.54
CA THR A 80 -6.59 2.27 -6.74
C THR A 80 -7.90 2.77 -7.34
N SER A 81 -8.92 1.90 -7.42
CA SER A 81 -10.26 2.26 -7.91
C SER A 81 -10.95 3.31 -7.03
N TRP A 82 -10.84 3.20 -5.70
CA TRP A 82 -11.36 4.19 -4.74
C TRP A 82 -10.67 5.55 -4.90
N ILE A 83 -9.35 5.59 -5.14
CA ILE A 83 -8.60 6.82 -5.38
C ILE A 83 -9.08 7.49 -6.68
N PHE A 84 -9.24 6.73 -7.77
CA PHE A 84 -9.77 7.26 -9.02
C PHE A 84 -11.20 7.80 -8.84
N ALA A 85 -12.06 7.09 -8.11
CA ALA A 85 -13.40 7.57 -7.79
C ALA A 85 -13.36 8.90 -7.01
N GLY A 86 -12.47 9.01 -6.02
CA GLY A 86 -12.24 10.25 -5.26
C GLY A 86 -11.79 11.42 -6.15
N LEU A 87 -10.82 11.18 -7.05
CA LEU A 87 -10.37 12.17 -8.02
C LEU A 87 -11.47 12.59 -8.99
N SER A 88 -12.28 11.65 -9.48
CA SER A 88 -13.42 11.95 -10.36
C SER A 88 -14.46 12.84 -9.67
N ILE A 89 -14.81 12.53 -8.42
CA ILE A 89 -15.73 13.35 -7.61
C ILE A 89 -15.17 14.76 -7.46
N LEU A 90 -13.87 14.88 -7.19
CA LEU A 90 -13.19 16.16 -7.01
C LEU A 90 -13.21 17.00 -8.31
N ILE A 91 -13.00 16.38 -9.47
CA ILE A 91 -13.11 17.04 -10.78
C ILE A 91 -14.54 17.53 -11.04
N ILE A 92 -15.56 16.72 -10.72
CA ILE A 92 -16.97 17.10 -10.89
C ILE A 92 -17.31 18.31 -10.00
N PHE A 93 -16.93 18.28 -8.72
CA PHE A 93 -17.15 19.41 -7.82
C PHE A 93 -16.44 20.68 -8.30
N MET A 94 -15.23 20.55 -8.84
CA MET A 94 -14.52 21.68 -9.43
C MET A 94 -15.22 22.23 -10.67
N GLY A 95 -15.78 21.37 -11.52
CA GLY A 95 -16.61 21.78 -12.64
C GLY A 95 -17.82 22.62 -12.21
N ILE A 96 -18.51 22.18 -11.15
CA ILE A 96 -19.64 22.91 -10.56
C ILE A 96 -19.18 24.27 -10.02
N LEU A 97 -18.07 24.32 -9.28
CA LEU A 97 -17.52 25.56 -8.72
C LEU A 97 -17.10 26.55 -9.82
N ILE A 98 -16.45 26.08 -10.89
CA ILE A 98 -16.09 26.90 -12.05
C ILE A 98 -17.35 27.48 -12.70
N GLY A 99 -18.38 26.65 -12.91
CA GLY A 99 -19.68 27.09 -13.42
C GLY A 99 -20.30 28.19 -12.54
N TYR A 100 -20.26 28.01 -11.22
CA TYR A 100 -20.74 28.99 -10.26
C TYR A 100 -19.95 30.30 -10.31
N VAL A 101 -18.62 30.26 -10.41
CA VAL A 101 -17.78 31.47 -10.54
C VAL A 101 -18.10 32.22 -11.83
N ILE A 102 -18.29 31.53 -12.95
CA ILE A 102 -18.69 32.14 -14.23
C ILE A 102 -20.06 32.81 -14.10
N TYR A 103 -21.02 32.12 -13.47
CA TYR A 103 -22.36 32.65 -13.21
C TYR A 103 -22.32 33.92 -12.36
N MET A 104 -21.61 33.89 -11.24
CA MET A 104 -21.42 35.04 -10.37
C MET A 104 -20.78 36.20 -11.12
N ASN A 105 -19.70 35.96 -11.89
CA ASN A 105 -19.04 37.02 -12.66
C ASN A 105 -20.00 37.68 -13.67
N ARG A 106 -20.84 36.90 -14.35
CA ARG A 106 -21.86 37.45 -15.26
C ARG A 106 -22.86 38.35 -14.53
N ASN A 107 -23.31 37.96 -13.34
CA ASN A 107 -24.23 38.76 -12.54
C ASN A 107 -23.57 40.03 -11.99
N PHE A 108 -22.31 39.94 -11.55
CA PHE A 108 -21.51 41.10 -11.16
C PHE A 108 -21.34 42.09 -12.31
N ASP A 109 -20.97 41.61 -13.51
CA ASP A 109 -20.83 42.47 -14.68
C ASP A 109 -22.19 43.13 -15.05
N LYS A 110 -23.31 42.39 -14.98
CA LYS A 110 -24.65 42.97 -15.19
C LYS A 110 -24.96 44.06 -14.16
N PHE A 111 -24.71 43.78 -12.89
CA PHE A 111 -24.97 44.68 -11.78
C PHE A 111 -24.10 45.96 -11.88
N TRP A 112 -22.82 45.81 -12.20
CA TRP A 112 -21.91 46.95 -12.39
C TRP A 112 -22.33 47.84 -13.56
N ASN A 113 -22.69 47.24 -14.70
CA ASN A 113 -23.20 47.99 -15.85
C ASN A 113 -24.54 48.69 -15.53
N PHE A 114 -25.40 48.08 -14.70
CA PHE A 114 -26.62 48.72 -14.21
C PHE A 114 -26.30 49.94 -13.35
N ILE A 115 -25.40 49.84 -12.38
CA ILE A 115 -24.97 50.97 -11.55
C ILE A 115 -24.42 52.12 -12.41
N ILE A 116 -23.51 51.81 -13.35
CA ILE A 116 -22.93 52.82 -14.24
C ILE A 116 -24.04 53.52 -15.03
N LYS A 117 -24.96 52.76 -15.63
CA LYS A 117 -26.06 53.31 -16.42
C LYS A 117 -26.97 54.21 -15.58
N THR A 118 -27.37 53.75 -14.39
CA THR A 118 -28.25 54.51 -13.49
C THR A 118 -27.55 55.77 -12.98
N SER A 119 -26.29 55.66 -12.52
CA SER A 119 -25.51 56.82 -12.06
C SER A 119 -25.33 57.86 -13.16
N GLN A 120 -25.13 57.44 -14.41
CA GLN A 120 -25.00 58.34 -15.54
C GLN A 120 -26.32 59.03 -15.89
N SER A 121 -27.43 58.28 -15.89
CA SER A 121 -28.77 58.83 -16.08
C SER A 121 -29.09 59.88 -15.03
N SER A 122 -28.89 59.56 -13.75
CA SER A 122 -29.15 60.46 -12.63
C SER A 122 -28.24 61.69 -12.64
N TYR A 123 -26.99 61.56 -13.11
CA TYR A 123 -26.10 62.72 -13.31
C TYR A 123 -26.62 63.65 -14.39
N LEU A 124 -27.01 63.11 -15.56
CA LEU A 124 -27.57 63.89 -16.66
C LEU A 124 -28.85 64.60 -16.22
N ASP A 125 -29.77 63.90 -15.55
CA ASP A 125 -31.03 64.48 -15.05
C ASP A 125 -30.80 65.59 -14.02
N ARG A 126 -29.86 65.41 -13.10
CA ARG A 126 -29.50 66.47 -12.12
C ARG A 126 -28.84 67.67 -12.81
N ARG A 127 -27.96 67.42 -13.78
CA ARG A 127 -27.28 68.48 -14.54
C ARG A 127 -28.29 69.28 -15.35
N THR A 128 -29.22 68.65 -16.06
CA THR A 128 -30.28 69.34 -16.81
C THR A 128 -31.18 70.14 -15.87
N THR A 129 -31.62 69.56 -14.75
CA THR A 129 -32.40 70.29 -13.73
C THR A 129 -31.66 71.51 -13.17
N CYS A 130 -30.34 71.40 -12.96
CA CYS A 130 -29.53 72.52 -12.48
C CYS A 130 -29.39 73.62 -13.53
N ILE A 131 -29.18 73.26 -14.81
CA ILE A 131 -29.13 74.20 -15.93
C ILE A 131 -30.48 74.92 -16.10
N GLU A 132 -31.60 74.19 -15.99
CA GLU A 132 -32.95 74.78 -16.03
C GLU A 132 -33.22 75.75 -14.88
N ARG A 133 -32.74 75.43 -13.68
CA ARG A 133 -32.83 76.36 -12.53
C ARG A 133 -31.97 77.60 -12.75
N LEU A 134 -30.76 77.43 -13.27
CA LEU A 134 -29.83 78.52 -13.56
C LEU A 134 -30.37 79.45 -14.66
N SER A 135 -30.91 78.90 -15.74
CA SER A 135 -31.54 79.68 -16.82
C SER A 135 -32.74 80.48 -16.33
N ARG A 136 -33.55 79.90 -15.43
CA ARG A 136 -34.71 80.59 -14.82
C ARG A 136 -34.31 81.76 -13.93
N VAL A 137 -33.21 81.66 -13.19
CA VAL A 137 -32.73 82.71 -12.28
C VAL A 137 -32.05 83.85 -13.04
N HIS A 138 -31.28 83.53 -14.08
CA HIS A 138 -30.50 84.52 -14.82
C HIS A 138 -31.19 85.06 -16.09
N GLY A 139 -32.33 84.50 -16.49
CA GLY A 139 -33.08 84.94 -17.68
C GLY A 139 -32.37 84.68 -19.02
N ILE A 140 -31.25 83.95 -19.01
CA ILE A 140 -30.45 83.60 -20.18
C ILE A 140 -30.74 82.15 -20.55
N ASP A 141 -31.15 81.90 -21.79
CA ASP A 141 -31.46 80.55 -22.24
C ASP A 141 -30.18 79.76 -22.56
N TYR A 142 -29.63 79.07 -21.56
CA TYR A 142 -28.46 78.20 -21.69
C TYR A 142 -28.74 76.89 -22.45
N LYS A 143 -29.93 76.70 -23.03
CA LYS A 143 -30.31 75.47 -23.77
C LYS A 143 -29.52 75.25 -25.07
N GLN A 144 -28.78 76.24 -25.55
CA GLN A 144 -28.05 76.18 -26.83
C GLN A 144 -26.62 75.64 -26.70
N ASP A 145 -26.35 74.78 -25.72
CA ASP A 145 -25.04 74.14 -25.59
C ASP A 145 -25.08 72.76 -26.28
N SER A 146 -24.62 72.72 -27.54
CA SER A 146 -24.52 71.54 -28.42
C SER A 146 -23.73 70.37 -27.81
N SER A 147 -23.08 70.59 -26.68
CA SER A 147 -22.41 69.58 -25.86
C SER A 147 -23.39 68.53 -25.31
N ILE A 148 -24.63 68.90 -24.96
CA ILE A 148 -25.59 68.01 -24.29
C ILE A 148 -26.06 66.88 -25.22
N GLU A 149 -26.33 67.20 -26.49
CA GLU A 149 -26.78 66.24 -27.49
C GLU A 149 -25.64 65.34 -27.99
N TYR A 150 -24.42 65.89 -28.09
CA TYR A 150 -23.21 65.13 -28.42
C TYR A 150 -22.89 64.04 -27.37
N TYR A 151 -23.03 64.36 -26.07
CA TYR A 151 -22.90 63.35 -25.00
C TYR A 151 -24.09 62.38 -24.96
N ARG A 152 -25.29 62.77 -25.40
CA ARG A 152 -26.40 61.82 -25.49
C ARG A 152 -26.19 60.76 -26.59
N ASN A 153 -25.57 61.17 -27.71
CA ASN A 153 -25.42 60.35 -28.92
C ASN A 153 -24.09 59.58 -29.04
N LYS A 154 -23.01 60.00 -28.36
CA LYS A 154 -21.73 59.27 -28.37
C LYS A 154 -21.84 58.00 -27.51
N LYS A 155 -22.42 56.94 -28.10
CA LYS A 155 -22.50 55.56 -27.61
C LYS A 155 -21.57 55.30 -26.42
N PHE A 156 -22.11 55.41 -25.21
CA PHE A 156 -21.48 55.08 -23.93
C PHE A 156 -21.37 53.55 -23.73
N THR A 157 -21.00 52.81 -24.79
CA THR A 157 -21.11 51.35 -24.91
C THR A 157 -19.87 50.58 -24.48
N ARG A 158 -18.91 51.20 -23.78
CA ARG A 158 -17.75 50.45 -23.29
C ARG A 158 -18.15 49.69 -22.03
N LYS A 159 -18.79 48.51 -22.21
CA LYS A 159 -19.01 47.53 -21.15
C LYS A 159 -17.67 47.28 -20.46
N VAL A 160 -17.57 47.66 -19.20
CA VAL A 160 -16.39 47.35 -18.39
C VAL A 160 -16.48 45.86 -18.07
N ARG A 161 -15.71 45.05 -18.79
CA ARG A 161 -15.63 43.61 -18.52
C ARG A 161 -14.61 43.42 -17.41
N SER A 162 -15.07 43.18 -16.20
CA SER A 162 -14.16 42.98 -15.08
C SER A 162 -13.52 41.59 -15.20
N ARG A 163 -12.18 41.51 -15.22
CA ARG A 163 -11.43 40.22 -15.22
C ARG A 163 -11.34 39.62 -13.81
N ILE A 164 -12.35 39.84 -12.98
CA ILE A 164 -12.35 39.40 -11.57
C ILE A 164 -12.27 37.87 -11.50
N TYR A 165 -12.91 37.16 -12.44
CA TYR A 165 -12.90 35.69 -12.53
C TYR A 165 -11.51 35.04 -12.52
N VAL A 166 -10.45 35.71 -13.02
CA VAL A 166 -9.09 35.15 -13.05
C VAL A 166 -8.54 34.95 -11.63
N ARG A 167 -8.87 35.86 -10.70
CA ARG A 167 -8.45 35.75 -9.29
C ARG A 167 -9.14 34.60 -8.58
N TYR A 168 -10.43 34.38 -8.87
CA TYR A 168 -11.19 33.27 -8.34
C TYR A 168 -10.69 31.92 -8.89
N PHE A 169 -10.43 31.87 -10.19
CA PHE A 169 -9.94 30.67 -10.87
C PHE A 169 -8.57 30.23 -10.34
N TRP A 170 -7.62 31.16 -10.20
CA TRP A 170 -6.28 30.83 -9.66
C TRP A 170 -6.33 30.27 -8.23
N ARG A 171 -7.21 30.80 -7.37
CA ARG A 171 -7.35 30.30 -5.99
C ARG A 171 -7.98 28.90 -5.94
N LEU A 172 -8.99 28.66 -6.77
CA LEU A 172 -9.56 27.33 -6.95
C LEU A 172 -8.54 26.33 -7.50
N LEU A 173 -7.70 26.76 -8.45
CA LEU A 173 -6.63 25.95 -9.01
C LEU A 173 -5.60 25.54 -7.94
N ILE A 174 -5.23 26.45 -7.03
CA ILE A 174 -4.33 26.12 -5.91
C ILE A 174 -4.96 25.04 -5.01
N PHE A 175 -6.24 25.18 -4.67
CA PHE A 175 -6.95 24.19 -3.86
C PHE A 175 -6.98 22.81 -4.55
N LEU A 176 -7.26 22.80 -5.85
CA LEU A 176 -7.26 21.60 -6.68
C LEU A 176 -5.87 20.95 -6.72
N LEU A 177 -4.82 21.72 -6.98
CA LEU A 177 -3.45 21.19 -7.07
C LEU A 177 -3.00 20.57 -5.75
N VAL A 178 -3.31 21.21 -4.63
CA VAL A 178 -3.02 20.68 -3.30
C VAL A 178 -3.81 19.38 -3.10
N ALA A 179 -5.13 19.38 -3.28
CA ALA A 179 -5.94 18.18 -3.08
C ALA A 179 -5.53 17.01 -4.01
N SER A 180 -5.24 17.29 -5.29
CA SER A 180 -4.76 16.29 -6.24
C SER A 180 -3.37 15.76 -5.90
N SER A 181 -2.47 16.60 -5.39
CA SER A 181 -1.12 16.14 -5.02
C SER A 181 -1.16 15.11 -3.88
N TYR A 182 -2.11 15.24 -2.94
CA TYR A 182 -2.35 14.23 -1.92
C TYR A 182 -2.72 12.87 -2.51
N TYR A 183 -3.69 12.81 -3.43
CA TYR A 183 -4.07 11.55 -4.07
C TYR A 183 -2.90 10.93 -4.86
N ILE A 184 -2.09 11.75 -5.52
CA ILE A 184 -0.90 11.29 -6.25
C ILE A 184 0.14 10.70 -5.28
N ILE A 185 0.48 11.42 -4.21
CA ILE A 185 1.46 10.94 -3.21
C ILE A 185 0.96 9.67 -2.53
N LEU A 186 -0.33 9.66 -2.16
CA LEU A 186 -0.95 8.52 -1.51
C LEU A 186 -0.88 7.27 -2.41
N ASN A 187 -1.24 7.41 -3.70
CA ASN A 187 -1.24 6.30 -4.65
C ASN A 187 0.17 5.80 -5.00
N PHE A 188 1.06 6.69 -5.45
CA PHE A 188 2.35 6.27 -6.00
C PHE A 188 3.42 5.97 -4.96
N TYR A 189 3.33 6.57 -3.78
CA TYR A 189 4.36 6.42 -2.77
C TYR A 189 3.89 5.54 -1.61
N LEU A 190 2.78 5.90 -0.97
CA LEU A 190 2.38 5.25 0.28
C LEU A 190 1.70 3.89 0.07
N TYR A 191 0.81 3.79 -0.91
CA TYR A 191 0.14 2.52 -1.20
C TYR A 191 1.06 1.52 -1.85
N ASP A 192 1.91 1.94 -2.80
CA ASP A 192 2.90 1.05 -3.42
C ASP A 192 3.84 0.41 -2.37
N LEU A 193 4.25 1.17 -1.35
CA LEU A 193 5.04 0.62 -0.24
C LEU A 193 4.25 -0.47 0.52
N CYS A 194 3.01 -0.18 0.91
CA CYS A 194 2.19 -1.11 1.68
C CYS A 194 1.82 -2.37 0.88
N GLU A 195 1.45 -2.22 -0.39
CA GLU A 195 1.14 -3.33 -1.31
C GLU A 195 2.36 -4.22 -1.52
N ASN A 196 3.53 -3.62 -1.78
CA ASN A 196 4.76 -4.37 -1.92
C ASN A 196 5.08 -5.17 -0.65
N SER A 197 4.92 -4.58 0.54
CA SER A 197 5.14 -5.27 1.81
C SER A 197 4.16 -6.44 2.02
N LEU A 198 2.87 -6.25 1.70
CA LEU A 198 1.83 -7.27 1.81
C LEU A 198 2.07 -8.45 0.86
N VAL A 199 2.46 -8.19 -0.38
CA VAL A 199 2.72 -9.23 -1.40
C VAL A 199 3.99 -10.04 -1.09
N HIS A 200 5.04 -9.39 -0.57
CA HIS A 200 6.33 -10.06 -0.37
C HIS A 200 6.43 -10.78 0.98
N ARG A 201 5.62 -10.42 1.99
CA ARG A 201 5.59 -11.09 3.29
C ARG A 201 5.31 -12.60 3.21
N PRO A 202 4.22 -13.07 2.57
CA PRO A 202 3.93 -14.51 2.52
C PRO A 202 5.03 -15.28 1.76
N LYS A 203 5.61 -14.67 0.71
CA LYS A 203 6.74 -15.24 -0.04
C LYS A 203 8.01 -15.37 0.81
N LEU A 204 8.33 -14.37 1.62
CA LEU A 204 9.45 -14.41 2.56
C LEU A 204 9.27 -15.54 3.59
N LEU A 205 8.11 -15.63 4.23
CA LEU A 205 7.82 -16.66 5.24
C LEU A 205 7.91 -18.07 4.64
N LEU A 206 7.35 -18.26 3.44
CA LEU A 206 7.45 -19.52 2.72
C LEU A 206 8.89 -19.87 2.35
N SER A 207 9.69 -18.90 1.91
CA SER A 207 11.10 -19.11 1.55
C SER A 207 11.91 -19.58 2.77
N LEU A 208 11.64 -19.02 3.96
CA LEU A 208 12.28 -19.43 5.22
C LEU A 208 11.87 -20.83 5.67
N ILE A 209 10.57 -21.14 5.66
CA ILE A 209 10.06 -22.47 6.00
C ILE A 209 10.58 -23.51 5.02
N SER A 210 10.47 -23.23 3.71
CA SER A 210 10.97 -24.11 2.64
C SER A 210 12.46 -24.37 2.80
N LYS A 211 13.27 -23.33 3.05
CA LYS A 211 14.70 -23.49 3.31
C LYS A 211 14.97 -24.42 4.49
N ARG A 212 14.26 -24.23 5.60
CA ARG A 212 14.40 -25.05 6.82
C ARG A 212 14.02 -26.52 6.55
N ALA A 213 12.90 -26.73 5.88
CA ALA A 213 12.34 -28.04 5.55
C ALA A 213 13.22 -28.81 4.55
N LEU A 214 13.66 -28.14 3.48
CA LEU A 214 14.57 -28.69 2.47
C LEU A 214 15.93 -29.04 3.07
N LEU A 215 16.46 -28.19 3.97
CA LEU A 215 17.71 -28.51 4.66
C LEU A 215 17.58 -29.78 5.51
N SER A 216 16.48 -29.94 6.25
CA SER A 216 16.21 -31.17 7.02
C SER A 216 16.06 -32.39 6.11
N ARG A 217 15.33 -32.27 5.00
CA ARG A 217 15.19 -33.31 3.98
C ARG A 217 16.54 -33.72 3.39
N MET A 218 17.40 -32.75 3.07
CA MET A 218 18.77 -33.00 2.61
C MET A 218 19.61 -33.72 3.66
N SER A 219 19.54 -33.31 4.93
CA SER A 219 20.27 -33.95 6.03
C SER A 219 19.85 -35.39 6.27
N VAL A 220 18.57 -35.72 6.08
CA VAL A 220 18.08 -37.12 6.13
C VAL A 220 18.70 -37.95 4.99
N PHE A 221 18.58 -37.52 3.74
CA PHE A 221 19.09 -38.31 2.61
C PHE A 221 20.62 -38.35 2.55
N ALA A 222 21.31 -37.29 2.98
CA ALA A 222 22.77 -37.26 3.07
C ALA A 222 23.31 -38.36 4.01
N ARG A 223 22.61 -38.64 5.12
CA ARG A 223 22.99 -39.71 6.06
C ARG A 223 22.73 -41.10 5.50
N ASP A 224 21.68 -41.25 4.69
CA ASP A 224 21.27 -42.54 4.18
C ASP A 224 22.23 -43.08 3.08
N ILE A 225 22.68 -42.23 2.16
CA ILE A 225 23.52 -42.60 1.02
C ILE A 225 24.81 -43.36 1.41
N PRO A 226 25.68 -42.87 2.33
CA PRO A 226 26.92 -43.55 2.71
C PRO A 226 26.67 -44.76 3.61
N SER A 227 25.56 -44.78 4.37
CA SER A 227 25.26 -45.88 5.29
C SER A 227 25.04 -47.21 4.55
N LYS A 228 24.58 -47.17 3.28
CA LYS A 228 24.05 -48.32 2.53
C LYS A 228 23.03 -49.18 3.31
N SER A 229 22.54 -48.71 4.46
CA SER A 229 22.00 -49.58 5.50
C SER A 229 20.74 -49.08 6.22
N SER A 230 20.15 -47.91 5.94
CA SER A 230 18.94 -47.48 6.67
C SER A 230 17.66 -47.17 5.89
N LEU A 231 17.69 -46.75 4.62
CA LEU A 231 16.46 -46.66 3.80
C LEU A 231 16.42 -47.66 2.66
N ARG A 232 17.39 -48.57 2.56
CA ARG A 232 17.32 -49.73 1.64
C ARG A 232 16.10 -50.63 1.90
N TRP A 233 15.48 -50.51 3.08
CA TRP A 233 14.23 -51.19 3.46
C TRP A 233 12.97 -50.37 3.17
N MET A 234 13.08 -49.12 2.70
CA MET A 234 11.99 -48.43 2.03
C MET A 234 11.99 -48.87 0.58
N PRO A 235 11.03 -49.69 0.15
CA PRO A 235 11.06 -50.17 -1.22
C PRO A 235 10.82 -48.99 -2.17
N MET A 236 11.49 -49.00 -3.33
CA MET A 236 11.26 -48.03 -4.42
C MET A 236 9.79 -47.99 -4.91
N SER A 237 8.96 -48.93 -4.47
CA SER A 237 7.54 -49.02 -4.82
C SER A 237 6.63 -48.06 -4.03
N TYR A 238 7.16 -47.23 -3.12
CA TYR A 238 6.36 -46.39 -2.21
C TYR A 238 6.49 -44.88 -2.46
N GLY A 239 6.89 -44.49 -3.68
CA GLY A 239 6.81 -43.10 -4.15
C GLY A 239 7.95 -42.17 -3.78
N LEU A 240 8.96 -42.67 -3.06
CA LEU A 240 10.24 -42.02 -2.91
C LEU A 240 11.16 -42.47 -4.04
N ALA A 241 11.84 -41.52 -4.69
CA ALA A 241 12.92 -41.85 -5.62
C ALA A 241 14.13 -42.41 -4.87
N ASP A 242 15.15 -42.84 -5.62
CA ASP A 242 16.45 -43.18 -5.04
C ASP A 242 16.95 -42.04 -4.14
N SER A 243 17.50 -42.35 -2.95
CA SER A 243 17.95 -41.35 -1.96
C SER A 243 18.89 -40.29 -2.56
N LYS A 244 19.65 -40.67 -3.60
CA LYS A 244 20.50 -39.75 -4.38
C LYS A 244 19.69 -38.76 -5.21
N LEU A 245 18.61 -39.20 -5.87
CA LEU A 245 17.71 -38.33 -6.64
C LEU A 245 16.94 -37.38 -5.72
N GLU A 246 16.45 -37.87 -4.57
CA GLU A 246 15.77 -37.04 -3.57
C GLU A 246 16.68 -35.97 -2.97
N PHE A 247 17.94 -36.32 -2.73
CA PHE A 247 18.97 -35.36 -2.31
C PHE A 247 19.22 -34.29 -3.37
N LEU A 248 19.31 -34.67 -4.66
CA LEU A 248 19.53 -33.73 -5.76
C LEU A 248 18.34 -32.78 -5.94
N SER A 249 17.11 -33.29 -5.89
CA SER A 249 15.88 -32.48 -5.94
C SER A 249 15.85 -31.46 -4.78
N SER A 250 16.11 -31.94 -3.56
CA SER A 250 16.13 -31.08 -2.36
C SER A 250 17.23 -30.01 -2.42
N ASN A 251 18.38 -30.35 -3.01
CA ASN A 251 19.50 -29.43 -3.23
C ASN A 251 19.13 -28.30 -4.19
N GLU A 252 18.48 -28.60 -5.32
CA GLU A 252 18.02 -27.57 -6.26
C GLU A 252 16.99 -26.64 -5.60
N GLY A 253 16.01 -27.20 -4.88
CA GLY A 253 15.06 -26.42 -4.10
C GLY A 253 15.72 -25.54 -3.05
N PHE A 254 16.72 -26.06 -2.32
CA PHE A 254 17.43 -25.30 -1.29
C PHE A 254 18.19 -24.12 -1.90
N LYS A 255 18.88 -24.33 -3.03
CA LYS A 255 19.58 -23.23 -3.74
C LYS A 255 18.62 -22.14 -4.17
N PHE A 256 17.46 -22.52 -4.69
CA PHE A 256 16.42 -21.57 -5.08
C PHE A 256 15.94 -20.75 -3.87
N ALA A 257 15.45 -21.40 -2.82
CA ALA A 257 14.97 -20.73 -1.60
C ALA A 257 16.06 -19.86 -0.95
N ASN A 258 17.29 -20.34 -0.91
CA ASN A 258 18.41 -19.58 -0.35
C ASN A 258 18.78 -18.35 -1.21
N SER A 259 18.58 -18.41 -2.52
CA SER A 259 18.78 -17.26 -3.41
C SER A 259 17.71 -16.19 -3.22
N GLU A 260 16.45 -16.59 -3.00
CA GLU A 260 15.32 -15.70 -2.81
C GLU A 260 15.42 -14.86 -1.54
N ILE A 261 15.98 -15.39 -0.46
CA ILE A 261 16.20 -14.66 0.81
C ILE A 261 17.03 -13.37 0.62
N ARG A 262 17.82 -13.26 -0.46
CA ARG A 262 18.61 -12.06 -0.80
C ARG A 262 17.82 -11.03 -1.61
N ASN A 263 16.56 -11.28 -1.94
CA ASN A 263 15.72 -10.34 -2.67
C ASN A 263 15.60 -9.02 -1.88
N LYS A 264 15.82 -7.88 -2.56
CA LYS A 264 15.74 -6.55 -1.95
C LYS A 264 14.39 -6.29 -1.28
N ASN A 265 13.29 -6.81 -1.84
CA ASN A 265 11.96 -6.61 -1.27
C ASN A 265 11.77 -7.41 0.03
N PHE A 266 12.43 -8.57 0.17
CA PHE A 266 12.44 -9.32 1.42
C PHE A 266 13.27 -8.62 2.49
N LEU A 267 14.43 -8.05 2.10
CA LEU A 267 15.29 -7.32 3.02
C LEU A 267 14.61 -6.06 3.61
N LYS A 268 13.64 -5.46 2.90
CA LYS A 268 12.86 -4.32 3.42
C LYS A 268 11.91 -4.72 4.56
N LEU A 269 11.48 -5.98 4.60
CA LEU A 269 10.59 -6.53 5.64
C LEU A 269 11.34 -6.93 6.91
N LEU A 270 12.68 -6.95 6.86
CA LEU A 270 13.52 -7.32 7.99
C LEU A 270 13.98 -6.08 8.75
N THR A 271 13.99 -6.16 10.08
CA THR A 271 14.65 -5.17 10.91
C THR A 271 16.18 -5.22 10.72
N SER A 272 16.87 -4.13 11.04
CA SER A 272 18.35 -4.08 10.97
C SER A 272 19.00 -5.14 11.84
N GLY A 273 18.46 -5.37 13.05
CA GLY A 273 18.91 -6.43 13.95
C GLY A 273 18.73 -7.83 13.33
N MET A 274 17.59 -8.08 12.71
CA MET A 274 17.32 -9.39 12.10
C MET A 274 18.19 -9.63 10.86
N LYS A 275 18.37 -8.61 10.02
CA LYS A 275 19.29 -8.67 8.88
C LYS A 275 20.71 -9.03 9.34
N ARG A 276 21.19 -8.44 10.43
CA ARG A 276 22.49 -8.75 11.02
C ARG A 276 22.56 -10.21 11.50
N ASN A 277 21.52 -10.69 12.20
CA ASN A 277 21.47 -12.07 12.71
C ASN A 277 21.45 -13.12 11.58
N ILE A 278 20.84 -12.80 10.44
CA ILE A 278 20.77 -13.71 9.29
C ILE A 278 22.09 -13.71 8.50
N PHE A 279 22.66 -12.54 8.20
CA PHE A 279 23.73 -12.40 7.20
C PHE A 279 25.13 -12.09 7.73
N GLU A 280 25.26 -11.59 8.95
CA GLU A 280 26.54 -11.02 9.43
C GLU A 280 27.05 -11.73 10.68
N ALA A 281 26.48 -11.40 11.84
CA ALA A 281 26.99 -11.84 13.11
C ALA A 281 25.87 -12.12 14.11
N ARG A 282 25.92 -13.29 14.72
CA ARG A 282 25.02 -13.68 15.81
C ARG A 282 25.84 -13.86 17.08
N HIS A 283 25.36 -13.29 18.18
CA HIS A 283 25.95 -13.52 19.50
C HIS A 283 25.51 -14.89 20.01
N THR A 284 26.27 -15.93 19.67
CA THR A 284 26.08 -17.30 20.17
C THR A 284 27.40 -17.89 20.62
N ASN A 285 27.32 -18.89 21.51
CA ASN A 285 28.48 -19.68 21.92
C ASN A 285 28.86 -20.71 20.83
N ASP A 286 27.94 -21.03 19.92
CA ASP A 286 28.17 -21.97 18.82
C ASP A 286 28.94 -21.29 17.69
N TYR A 287 30.22 -21.64 17.53
CA TYR A 287 31.13 -21.10 16.50
C TYR A 287 30.52 -21.12 15.09
N TYR A 288 29.79 -22.18 14.78
CA TYR A 288 29.10 -22.39 13.52
C TYR A 288 28.04 -21.34 13.17
N LEU A 289 27.41 -20.72 14.17
CA LEU A 289 26.35 -19.72 13.99
C LEU A 289 26.86 -18.27 14.07
N GLN A 290 28.15 -18.08 14.39
CA GLN A 290 28.72 -16.74 14.58
C GLN A 290 28.66 -15.87 13.34
N GLN A 291 28.63 -16.46 12.13
CA GLN A 291 28.51 -15.74 10.85
C GLN A 291 27.05 -15.59 10.37
N GLY A 292 26.08 -15.84 11.26
CA GLY A 292 24.66 -15.76 10.96
C GLY A 292 24.07 -17.03 10.34
N THR A 293 22.74 -17.11 10.30
CA THR A 293 22.02 -18.31 9.86
C THR A 293 22.12 -18.58 8.36
N TYR A 294 22.36 -17.55 7.55
CA TYR A 294 22.60 -17.72 6.12
C TYR A 294 23.92 -18.44 5.86
N ALA A 295 25.03 -17.98 6.44
CA ALA A 295 26.34 -18.63 6.30
C ALA A 295 26.31 -20.05 6.86
N ALA A 296 25.77 -20.22 8.07
CA ALA A 296 25.59 -21.53 8.70
C ALA A 296 24.82 -22.49 7.78
N SER A 297 23.67 -22.09 7.22
CA SER A 297 22.92 -22.95 6.32
C SER A 297 23.68 -23.38 5.05
N ASN A 298 24.59 -22.55 4.54
CA ASN A 298 25.43 -22.90 3.40
C ASN A 298 26.52 -23.90 3.78
N ILE A 299 27.11 -23.74 4.98
CA ILE A 299 28.07 -24.72 5.51
C ILE A 299 27.35 -26.06 5.72
N MET A 300 26.13 -26.06 6.28
CA MET A 300 25.33 -27.28 6.44
C MET A 300 25.09 -27.99 5.11
N TYR A 301 24.77 -27.21 4.08
CA TYR A 301 24.57 -27.70 2.73
C TYR A 301 25.84 -28.35 2.17
N ILE A 302 27.01 -27.74 2.39
CA ILE A 302 28.31 -28.28 1.98
C ILE A 302 28.59 -29.59 2.73
N ASP A 303 28.36 -29.61 4.04
CA ASP A 303 28.56 -30.79 4.89
C ASP A 303 27.64 -31.93 4.48
N ALA A 304 26.35 -31.65 4.23
CA ALA A 304 25.38 -32.62 3.73
C ALA A 304 25.85 -33.23 2.40
N LYS A 305 26.33 -32.38 1.47
CA LYS A 305 26.89 -32.83 0.20
C LYS A 305 28.13 -33.69 0.40
N PHE A 306 29.06 -33.27 1.26
CA PHE A 306 30.27 -34.02 1.57
C PHE A 306 29.94 -35.41 2.12
N ILE A 307 29.06 -35.50 3.12
CA ILE A 307 28.59 -36.75 3.73
C ILE A 307 27.95 -37.64 2.67
N SER A 308 27.06 -37.10 1.83
CA SER A 308 26.39 -37.85 0.76
C SER A 308 27.35 -38.44 -0.28
N THR A 309 28.51 -37.81 -0.50
CA THR A 309 29.53 -38.27 -1.47
C THR A 309 30.66 -39.09 -0.84
N SER A 310 30.74 -39.14 0.48
CA SER A 310 31.78 -39.88 1.20
C SER A 310 31.58 -41.39 1.01
N THR A 311 32.69 -42.12 0.85
CA THR A 311 32.66 -43.58 0.76
C THR A 311 32.36 -44.19 2.14
N ALA A 312 31.40 -45.11 2.16
CA ALA A 312 30.99 -45.88 3.33
C ALA A 312 32.22 -46.39 4.13
N GLY A 313 32.38 -45.90 5.37
CA GLY A 313 33.44 -46.35 6.29
C GLY A 313 34.53 -45.33 6.64
N THR A 314 34.53 -44.12 6.07
CA THR A 314 35.54 -43.08 6.38
C THR A 314 35.11 -42.03 7.41
N SER A 315 33.81 -41.90 7.67
CA SER A 315 33.28 -40.94 8.65
C SER A 315 33.25 -41.54 10.05
N SER A 316 33.96 -40.92 11.00
CA SER A 316 33.92 -41.34 12.41
C SER A 316 32.53 -41.08 13.01
N VAL A 317 32.10 -41.92 13.96
CA VAL A 317 30.85 -41.71 14.73
C VAL A 317 30.78 -40.31 15.35
N THR A 318 31.94 -39.77 15.74
CA THR A 318 32.12 -38.41 16.26
C THR A 318 31.81 -37.32 15.23
N GLN A 319 32.13 -37.50 13.95
CA GLN A 319 31.79 -36.53 12.89
C GLN A 319 30.28 -36.51 12.63
N PHE A 320 29.63 -37.67 12.65
CA PHE A 320 28.16 -37.74 12.52
C PHE A 320 27.44 -37.12 13.73
N ALA A 321 27.92 -37.39 14.94
CA ALA A 321 27.36 -36.77 16.15
C ALA A 321 27.52 -35.24 16.13
N TYR A 322 28.68 -34.74 15.68
CA TYR A 322 28.91 -33.30 15.50
C TYR A 322 27.99 -32.68 14.45
N TYR A 323 27.80 -33.33 13.30
CA TYR A 323 26.87 -32.89 12.27
C TYR A 323 25.42 -32.79 12.78
N ILE A 324 24.93 -33.81 13.48
CA ILE A 324 23.58 -33.81 14.05
C ILE A 324 23.43 -32.72 15.13
N GLY A 325 24.47 -32.50 15.96
CA GLY A 325 24.50 -31.41 16.92
C GLY A 325 24.35 -30.04 16.24
N ASN A 326 25.09 -29.80 15.17
CA ASN A 326 24.97 -28.55 14.40
C ASN A 326 23.64 -28.43 13.66
N GLU A 327 23.07 -29.54 13.17
CA GLU A 327 21.74 -29.57 12.54
C GLU A 327 20.67 -29.09 13.50
N THR A 328 20.62 -29.71 14.68
CA THR A 328 19.61 -29.41 15.70
C THR A 328 19.74 -27.97 16.20
N ALA A 329 20.97 -27.50 16.44
CA ALA A 329 21.22 -26.09 16.80
C ALA A 329 20.73 -25.12 15.71
N LEU A 330 21.07 -25.38 14.44
CA LEU A 330 20.64 -24.53 13.33
C LEU A 330 19.11 -24.54 13.15
N GLN A 331 18.48 -25.70 13.26
CA GLN A 331 17.02 -25.86 13.12
C GLN A 331 16.26 -25.11 14.22
N ASN A 332 16.73 -25.18 15.46
CA ASN A 332 16.16 -24.42 16.58
C ASN A 332 16.28 -22.92 16.33
N VAL A 333 17.45 -22.48 15.89
CA VAL A 333 17.74 -21.07 15.63
C VAL A 333 16.93 -20.54 14.44
N MET A 334 16.78 -21.32 13.37
CA MET A 334 15.89 -20.98 12.24
C MET A 334 14.42 -20.90 12.66
N GLY A 335 13.99 -21.69 13.65
CA GLY A 335 12.65 -21.58 14.24
C GLY A 335 12.44 -20.26 14.97
N ILE A 336 13.38 -19.89 15.85
CA ILE A 336 13.35 -18.59 16.55
C ILE A 336 13.38 -17.44 15.53
N ASP A 337 14.22 -17.53 14.51
CA ASP A 337 14.34 -16.53 13.46
C ASP A 337 13.02 -16.38 12.68
N TYR A 338 12.33 -17.49 12.40
CA TYR A 338 11.01 -17.45 11.75
C TYR A 338 9.99 -16.67 12.58
N ASP A 339 9.88 -16.96 13.88
CA ASP A 339 8.91 -16.31 14.76
C ASP A 339 9.19 -14.80 14.88
N ILE A 340 10.47 -14.42 15.00
CA ILE A 340 10.89 -13.01 15.03
C ILE A 340 10.56 -12.33 13.69
N ILE A 341 10.83 -12.97 12.55
CA ILE A 341 10.54 -12.39 11.22
C ILE A 341 9.04 -12.25 10.99
N ASP A 342 8.23 -13.21 11.43
CA ASP A 342 6.77 -13.11 11.34
C ASP A 342 6.25 -11.90 12.12
N HIS A 343 6.74 -11.70 13.34
CA HIS A 343 6.40 -10.54 14.16
C HIS A 343 6.92 -9.23 13.58
N ASP A 344 8.19 -9.17 13.17
CA ASP A 344 8.82 -7.96 12.63
C ASP A 344 8.17 -7.52 11.31
N SER A 345 7.88 -8.46 10.41
CA SER A 345 7.21 -8.16 9.15
C SER A 345 5.81 -7.57 9.35
N LYS A 346 5.06 -8.06 10.34
CA LYS A 346 3.77 -7.47 10.74
C LYS A 346 3.94 -6.04 11.25
N ASN A 347 4.96 -5.78 12.06
CA ASN A 347 5.24 -4.44 12.58
C ASN A 347 5.65 -3.45 11.49
N VAL A 348 6.41 -3.90 10.49
CA VAL A 348 6.76 -3.07 9.32
C VAL A 348 5.50 -2.66 8.57
N ILE A 349 4.60 -3.60 8.27
CA ILE A 349 3.32 -3.33 7.61
C ILE A 349 2.45 -2.40 8.45
N GLN A 350 2.35 -2.64 9.77
CA GLN A 350 1.57 -1.79 10.67
C GLN A 350 2.12 -0.36 10.70
N ARG A 351 3.44 -0.18 10.64
CA ARG A 351 4.08 1.13 10.58
C ARG A 351 3.72 1.87 9.28
N GLU A 352 3.72 1.16 8.15
CA GLU A 352 3.32 1.73 6.85
C GLU A 352 1.85 2.17 6.85
N LEU A 353 0.96 1.33 7.40
CA LEU A 353 -0.45 1.68 7.60
C LEU A 353 -0.64 2.89 8.51
N ASN A 354 0.07 2.94 9.64
CA ASN A 354 0.03 4.08 10.54
C ASN A 354 0.53 5.36 9.85
N LEU A 355 1.54 5.26 8.99
CA LEU A 355 2.06 6.39 8.23
C LEU A 355 1.01 6.92 7.24
N ILE A 356 0.27 6.05 6.55
CA ILE A 356 -0.87 6.43 5.70
C ILE A 356 -1.91 7.22 6.52
N ILE A 357 -2.25 6.74 7.72
CA ILE A 357 -3.22 7.41 8.61
C ILE A 357 -2.70 8.78 9.03
N TYR A 358 -1.45 8.89 9.49
CA TYR A 358 -0.87 10.16 9.94
C TYR A 358 -0.79 11.19 8.81
N VAL A 359 -0.34 10.78 7.61
CA VAL A 359 -0.31 11.66 6.44
C VAL A 359 -1.71 12.14 6.09
N THR A 360 -2.72 11.26 6.13
CA THR A 360 -4.13 11.61 5.90
C THR A 360 -4.63 12.67 6.87
N ILE A 361 -4.34 12.51 8.17
CA ILE A 361 -4.76 13.45 9.22
C ILE A 361 -4.08 14.82 9.03
N ILE A 362 -2.77 14.83 8.82
CA ILE A 362 -1.98 16.05 8.61
C ILE A 362 -2.48 16.78 7.37
N PHE A 363 -2.70 16.05 6.27
CA PHE A 363 -3.15 16.64 5.01
C PHE A 363 -4.58 17.21 5.11
N SER A 364 -5.49 16.48 5.75
CA SER A 364 -6.85 16.95 6.00
C SER A 364 -6.87 18.20 6.87
N SER A 365 -6.02 18.24 7.90
CA SER A 365 -5.83 19.43 8.75
C SER A 365 -5.28 20.61 7.96
N ALA A 366 -4.30 20.38 7.09
CA ALA A 366 -3.73 21.41 6.22
C ALA A 366 -4.76 21.99 5.23
N LEU A 367 -5.61 21.14 4.63
CA LEU A 367 -6.72 21.59 3.77
C LEU A 367 -7.73 22.46 4.55
N LEU A 368 -8.06 22.07 5.77
CA LEU A 368 -8.96 22.83 6.64
C LEU A 368 -8.38 24.20 6.98
N MET A 369 -7.09 24.25 7.33
CA MET A 369 -6.38 25.51 7.57
C MET A 369 -6.34 26.38 6.32
N LEU A 370 -6.08 25.80 5.14
CA LEU A 370 -6.10 26.53 3.88
C LEU A 370 -7.50 27.12 3.60
N PHE A 371 -8.56 26.35 3.85
CA PHE A 371 -9.93 26.85 3.74
C PHE A 371 -10.20 28.05 4.69
N LEU A 372 -9.86 27.91 5.97
CA LEU A 372 -10.11 28.94 6.99
C LEU A 372 -9.28 30.21 6.78
N PHE A 373 -7.99 30.09 6.47
CA PHE A 373 -7.09 31.24 6.40
C PHE A 373 -6.95 31.85 5.01
N PHE A 374 -7.27 31.12 3.94
CA PHE A 374 -7.10 31.62 2.58
C PHE A 374 -8.42 31.86 1.85
N TYR A 375 -9.37 30.93 1.97
CA TYR A 375 -10.62 30.99 1.21
C TYR A 375 -11.71 31.79 1.93
N LEU A 376 -11.89 31.58 3.23
CA LEU A 376 -12.89 32.27 4.05
C LEU A 376 -12.69 33.80 4.12
N PRO A 377 -11.48 34.34 4.42
CA PRO A 377 -11.28 35.79 4.42
C PRO A 377 -11.46 36.42 3.04
N PHE A 378 -11.16 35.68 1.98
CA PHE A 378 -11.42 36.13 0.62
C PHE A 378 -12.92 36.30 0.36
N ILE A 379 -13.75 35.32 0.72
CA ILE A 379 -15.21 35.45 0.62
C ILE A 379 -15.72 36.62 1.46
N GLN A 380 -15.20 36.81 2.67
CA GLN A 380 -15.60 37.92 3.54
C GLN A 380 -15.29 39.29 2.91
N ASN A 381 -14.11 39.45 2.32
CA ASN A 381 -13.74 40.67 1.60
C ASN A 381 -14.65 40.94 0.41
N GLU A 382 -14.98 39.91 -0.39
CA GLU A 382 -15.88 40.03 -1.53
C GLU A 382 -17.32 40.38 -1.09
N LYS A 383 -17.82 39.77 0.00
CA LYS A 383 -19.09 40.15 0.62
C LYS A 383 -19.09 41.62 1.07
N CYS A 384 -17.98 42.10 1.63
CA CYS A 384 -17.84 43.49 2.06
C CYS A 384 -17.85 44.46 0.86
N GLN A 385 -17.14 44.13 -0.23
CA GLN A 385 -17.17 44.91 -1.47
C GLN A 385 -18.58 44.95 -2.08
N LEU A 386 -19.31 43.83 -2.08
CA LEU A 386 -20.69 43.78 -2.55
C LEU A 386 -21.61 44.67 -1.72
N LYS A 387 -21.45 44.68 -0.38
CA LYS A 387 -22.20 45.59 0.51
C LYS A 387 -21.91 47.06 0.20
N LYS A 388 -20.65 47.43 -0.02
CA LYS A 388 -20.26 48.80 -0.40
C LYS A 388 -20.88 49.20 -1.75
N LEU A 389 -20.88 48.30 -2.73
CA LEU A 389 -21.54 48.52 -4.01
C LEU A 389 -23.05 48.76 -3.85
N LYS A 390 -23.70 47.95 -3.01
CA LYS A 390 -25.14 48.07 -2.71
C LYS A 390 -25.46 49.40 -2.02
N ALA A 391 -24.62 49.85 -1.08
CA ALA A 391 -24.77 51.16 -0.43
C ALA A 391 -24.60 52.33 -1.42
N LEU A 392 -23.75 52.17 -2.43
CA LEU A 392 -23.57 53.18 -3.48
C LEU A 392 -24.84 53.36 -4.33
N ILE A 393 -25.59 52.27 -4.57
CA ILE A 393 -26.89 52.33 -5.25
C ILE A 393 -27.91 53.13 -4.45
N THR A 394 -27.97 52.97 -3.13
CA THR A 394 -28.94 53.72 -2.31
C THR A 394 -28.72 55.23 -2.32
N ILE A 395 -27.52 55.70 -2.66
CA ILE A 395 -27.17 57.12 -2.70
C ILE A 395 -27.47 57.73 -4.09
N VAL A 396 -27.41 56.93 -5.15
CA VAL A 396 -27.80 57.38 -6.49
C VAL A 396 -29.33 57.48 -6.51
N PRO A 397 -29.93 58.68 -6.63
CA PRO A 397 -31.38 58.77 -6.73
C PRO A 397 -31.80 58.03 -7.98
N SER A 398 -32.68 57.03 -7.83
CA SER A 398 -33.34 56.43 -8.96
C SER A 398 -34.23 57.50 -9.61
N GLY A 399 -33.73 58.15 -10.66
CA GLY A 399 -34.62 58.86 -11.58
C GLY A 399 -35.65 57.85 -12.08
N ARG A 400 -36.94 58.20 -11.94
CA ARG A 400 -38.13 57.42 -12.32
C ARG A 400 -37.81 56.24 -13.24
N THR A 401 -37.64 55.04 -12.69
CA THR A 401 -37.65 53.81 -13.48
C THR A 401 -39.08 53.35 -13.58
N ASP A 402 -39.59 53.29 -14.82
CA ASP A 402 -40.86 52.65 -15.15
C ASP A 402 -40.97 51.26 -14.50
N SER A 403 -42.20 50.92 -14.10
CA SER A 403 -42.67 49.82 -13.24
C SER A 403 -42.30 48.37 -13.64
N LYS A 404 -41.29 48.15 -14.49
CA LYS A 404 -40.84 46.81 -14.91
C LYS A 404 -39.57 46.31 -14.19
N SER A 405 -38.83 47.15 -13.45
CA SER A 405 -37.58 46.74 -12.79
C SER A 405 -37.76 46.08 -11.41
N GLU A 406 -38.96 46.15 -10.82
CA GLU A 406 -39.23 45.68 -9.46
C GLU A 406 -39.30 44.14 -9.34
N LYS A 407 -39.34 43.41 -10.46
CA LYS A 407 -39.37 41.94 -10.48
C LYS A 407 -37.99 41.25 -10.61
N MET A 408 -36.89 42.00 -10.56
CA MET A 408 -35.52 41.45 -10.74
C MET A 408 -34.63 41.49 -9.48
N ILE A 409 -35.16 41.88 -8.32
CA ILE A 409 -34.44 41.87 -7.03
C ILE A 409 -34.70 40.57 -6.28
#